data_AF-A0A0V0XS17-F1
#
_entry.id   AF-A0A0V0XS17-F1
#
_cell.length_a   1.000
_cell.length_b   1.000
_cell.length_c   1.000
_cell.angle_alpha   90.00
_cell.angle_beta   90.00
_cell.angle_gamma   90.00
#
_symmetry.space_group_name_H-M   'P 1'
#
loop_
_entity.id
_entity.type
_entity.pdbx_description
1 polymer ?
#
loop_
_entity_poly.entity_id
_entity_poly.type
_entity_poly.pdbx_seq_one_letter_code
_entity_poly.pdbx_strand_id
1 'polypeptide(L)'
;APETEQKLELLLKDGPNAAEFINFVVTLCNELRKAAMLKAQKLDLFVQELKDLLQELECSPSDLFGATLDECLSSMQLRSALISVLLNELKTAKLLALRKAEENKEAQTIPNWTSVAEELNKLCTSVGISQLPDNINMEQFSDLILPKIEELVKDIPNESALFKGTLTKEQWNAVECLNDRLRTEYKLRAEMLLKRLDVTVKSFLWNERVKEKEDEIMQIYKPLRNSLNSDIQVTVAEICL
;
A
#
# COMPACT_ATOMS: atom_id res chain seq x y z
N ALA A 1 0.63 -13.46 -18.56
CA ALA A 1 0.12 -14.67 -19.23
C ALA A 1 0.06 -14.38 -20.72
N PRO A 2 0.59 -15.24 -21.60
CA PRO A 2 0.69 -14.96 -23.04
C PRO A 2 -0.68 -14.82 -23.72
N GLU A 3 -1.70 -15.51 -23.20
CA GLU A 3 -3.07 -15.45 -23.71
C GLU A 3 -3.75 -14.08 -23.49
N THR A 4 -3.43 -13.38 -22.40
CA THR A 4 -4.00 -12.06 -22.11
C THR A 4 -3.40 -10.95 -22.97
N GLU A 5 -2.12 -11.07 -23.33
CA GLU A 5 -1.44 -10.13 -24.24
C GLU A 5 -1.94 -10.31 -25.68
N GLN A 6 -2.05 -11.55 -26.15
CA GLN A 6 -2.60 -11.85 -27.48
C GLN A 6 -4.05 -11.36 -27.65
N LYS A 7 -4.87 -11.48 -26.58
CA LYS A 7 -6.25 -11.00 -26.59
C LYS A 7 -6.34 -9.46 -26.63
N LEU A 8 -5.41 -8.77 -25.97
CA LEU A 8 -5.33 -7.31 -25.99
C LEU A 8 -4.86 -6.80 -27.37
N GLU A 9 -3.89 -7.46 -27.99
CA GLU A 9 -3.44 -7.13 -29.34
C GLU A 9 -4.56 -7.32 -30.38
N LEU A 10 -5.34 -8.39 -30.25
CA LEU A 10 -6.50 -8.64 -31.13
C LEU A 10 -7.58 -7.56 -30.95
N LEU A 11 -7.91 -7.21 -29.71
CA LEU A 11 -8.87 -6.16 -29.36
C LEU A 11 -8.43 -4.77 -29.86
N LEU A 12 -7.13 -4.47 -29.77
CA LEU A 12 -6.54 -3.24 -30.30
C LEU A 12 -6.45 -3.24 -31.82
N LYS A 13 -6.41 -4.39 -32.49
CA LYS A 13 -6.40 -4.49 -33.96
C LYS A 13 -7.79 -4.20 -34.54
N ASP A 14 -8.83 -4.80 -33.97
CA ASP A 14 -10.20 -4.68 -34.49
C ASP A 14 -10.84 -3.32 -34.19
N GLY A 15 -10.45 -2.67 -33.08
CA GLY A 15 -10.73 -1.26 -32.83
C GLY A 15 -12.21 -0.88 -32.77
N PRO A 16 -12.60 0.34 -33.17
CA PRO A 16 -13.98 0.84 -33.02
C PRO A 16 -15.02 0.08 -33.85
N ASN A 17 -14.62 -0.84 -34.72
CA ASN A 17 -15.54 -1.70 -35.47
C ASN A 17 -15.98 -2.94 -34.68
N ALA A 18 -15.29 -3.27 -33.58
CA ALA A 18 -15.63 -4.39 -32.71
C ALA A 18 -16.41 -3.92 -31.47
N ALA A 19 -17.55 -4.57 -31.21
CA ALA A 19 -18.34 -4.31 -30.01
C ALA A 19 -17.55 -4.55 -28.72
N GLU A 20 -16.61 -5.51 -28.72
CA GLU A 20 -15.74 -5.80 -27.58
C GLU A 20 -14.82 -4.62 -27.24
N PHE A 21 -14.25 -3.96 -28.25
CA PHE A 21 -13.41 -2.78 -28.06
C PHE A 21 -14.23 -1.60 -27.54
N ILE A 22 -15.41 -1.35 -28.12
CA ILE A 22 -16.32 -0.28 -27.66
C ILE A 22 -16.69 -0.52 -26.19
N ASN A 23 -17.12 -1.74 -25.84
CA ASN A 23 -17.47 -2.08 -24.46
C ASN A 23 -16.29 -1.94 -23.50
N PHE A 24 -15.08 -2.31 -23.93
CA PHE A 24 -13.87 -2.13 -23.14
C PHE A 24 -13.60 -0.65 -22.86
N VAL A 25 -13.61 0.20 -23.89
CA VAL A 25 -13.35 1.64 -23.73
C VAL A 25 -14.46 2.31 -22.93
N VAL A 26 -15.73 1.96 -23.14
CA VAL A 26 -16.86 2.46 -22.34
C VAL A 26 -16.69 2.08 -20.87
N THR A 27 -16.31 0.84 -20.57
CA THR A 27 -16.05 0.39 -19.20
C THR A 27 -14.89 1.17 -18.57
N LEU A 28 -13.82 1.38 -19.34
CA LEU A 28 -12.66 2.17 -18.91
C LEU A 28 -13.05 3.63 -18.60
N CYS A 29 -13.84 4.25 -19.48
CA CYS A 29 -14.36 5.60 -19.29
C CYS A 29 -15.24 5.71 -18.04
N ASN A 30 -16.12 4.74 -17.80
CA ASN A 30 -16.98 4.71 -16.61
C ASN A 30 -16.18 4.56 -15.31
N GLU A 31 -15.18 3.68 -15.30
CA GLU A 31 -14.26 3.51 -14.17
C GLU A 31 -13.44 4.77 -13.92
N LEU A 32 -13.00 5.45 -14.98
CA LEU A 32 -12.25 6.70 -14.89
C LEU A 32 -13.10 7.83 -14.34
N ARG A 33 -14.32 8.02 -14.85
CA ARG A 33 -15.28 9.00 -14.33
C ARG A 33 -15.57 8.77 -12.84
N LYS A 34 -15.76 7.52 -12.45
CA LYS A 34 -15.97 7.14 -11.04
C LYS A 34 -14.76 7.45 -10.16
N ALA A 35 -13.55 7.13 -10.63
CA ALA A 35 -12.31 7.38 -9.88
C ALA A 35 -11.98 8.88 -9.76
N ALA A 36 -12.24 9.66 -10.82
CA ALA A 36 -12.01 11.09 -10.87
C ALA A 36 -13.18 11.94 -10.29
N MET A 37 -14.23 11.31 -9.77
CA MET A 37 -15.46 11.97 -9.27
C MET A 37 -16.15 12.87 -10.32
N LEU A 38 -16.05 12.51 -11.59
CA LEU A 38 -16.72 13.19 -12.69
C LEU A 38 -18.19 12.76 -12.77
N LYS A 39 -19.04 13.61 -13.36
CA LYS A 39 -20.48 13.32 -13.48
C LYS A 39 -20.69 12.08 -14.36
N ALA A 40 -21.57 11.19 -13.90
CA ALA A 40 -22.05 10.08 -14.72
C ALA A 40 -22.94 10.64 -15.82
N GLN A 41 -22.69 10.22 -17.05
CA GLN A 41 -23.47 10.60 -18.22
C GLN A 41 -24.13 9.35 -18.81
N LYS A 42 -25.39 9.46 -19.20
CA LYS A 42 -26.10 8.44 -19.98
C LYS A 42 -26.06 8.92 -21.42
N LEU A 43 -25.32 8.26 -22.29
CA LEU A 43 -25.22 8.68 -23.68
C LEU A 43 -25.33 7.51 -24.66
N ASP A 44 -25.78 7.87 -25.86
CA ASP A 44 -26.14 6.98 -26.97
C ASP A 44 -25.01 6.89 -28.04
N LEU A 45 -23.89 7.60 -27.87
CA LEU A 45 -22.82 7.74 -28.88
C LEU A 45 -21.39 7.71 -28.29
N PHE A 46 -20.73 6.56 -28.44
CA PHE A 46 -19.39 6.23 -27.96
C PHE A 46 -18.29 7.29 -28.20
N VAL A 47 -18.15 7.79 -29.43
CA VAL A 47 -17.04 8.70 -29.79
C VAL A 47 -17.19 10.07 -29.12
N GLN A 48 -18.43 10.55 -28.99
CA GLN A 48 -18.72 11.82 -28.34
C GLN A 48 -18.43 11.73 -26.84
N GLU A 49 -18.79 10.62 -26.19
CA GLU A 49 -18.50 10.39 -24.76
C GLU A 49 -17.00 10.41 -24.47
N LEU A 50 -16.22 9.75 -25.33
CA LEU A 50 -14.78 9.71 -25.20
C LEU A 50 -14.17 11.10 -25.39
N LYS A 51 -14.69 11.89 -26.34
CA LYS A 51 -14.27 13.27 -26.57
C LYS A 51 -14.58 14.17 -25.38
N ASP A 52 -15.79 14.08 -24.84
CA ASP A 52 -16.23 14.88 -23.70
C ASP A 52 -15.40 14.54 -22.44
N LEU A 53 -15.11 13.25 -22.22
CA LEU A 53 -14.24 12.80 -21.13
C LEU A 53 -12.81 13.33 -21.27
N LEU A 54 -12.23 13.25 -22.47
CA LEU A 54 -10.89 13.76 -22.74
C LEU A 54 -10.82 15.28 -22.54
N GLN A 55 -11.88 16.00 -22.86
CA GLN A 55 -11.98 17.43 -22.57
C GLN A 55 -12.08 17.72 -21.06
N GLU A 56 -12.86 16.94 -20.30
CA GLU A 56 -12.94 17.04 -18.83
C GLU A 56 -11.60 16.74 -18.13
N LEU A 57 -10.78 15.86 -18.72
CA LEU A 57 -9.43 15.54 -18.25
C LEU A 57 -8.35 16.51 -18.75
N GLU A 58 -8.74 17.56 -19.49
CA GLU A 58 -7.81 18.49 -20.14
C GLU A 58 -6.77 17.80 -21.06
N CYS A 59 -7.14 16.64 -21.63
CA CYS A 59 -6.29 15.75 -22.40
C CYS A 59 -6.77 15.62 -23.85
N SER A 60 -6.60 16.68 -24.66
CA SER A 60 -7.01 16.65 -26.06
C SER A 60 -6.12 15.72 -26.90
N PRO A 61 -6.68 14.87 -27.78
CA PRO A 61 -5.90 14.08 -28.75
C PRO A 61 -4.95 14.93 -29.62
N SER A 62 -5.35 16.16 -29.92
CA SER A 62 -4.54 17.11 -30.70
C SER A 62 -3.27 17.51 -29.94
N ASP A 63 -3.36 17.70 -28.63
CA ASP A 63 -2.24 18.13 -27.79
C ASP A 63 -1.31 16.95 -27.47
N LEU A 64 -1.87 15.75 -27.33
CA LEU A 64 -1.14 14.52 -26.99
C LEU A 64 -0.44 13.89 -28.19
N PHE A 65 -1.08 13.92 -29.36
CA PHE A 65 -0.65 13.14 -30.53
C PHE A 65 -0.58 13.95 -31.83
N GLY A 66 -1.00 15.22 -31.83
CA GLY A 66 -1.10 16.02 -33.07
C GLY A 66 -2.16 15.52 -34.04
N ALA A 67 -3.15 14.76 -33.56
CA ALA A 67 -4.17 14.10 -34.37
C ALA A 67 -5.58 14.26 -33.76
N THR A 68 -6.60 14.15 -34.60
CA THR A 68 -8.01 14.12 -34.18
C THR A 68 -8.36 12.80 -33.51
N LEU A 69 -9.46 12.77 -32.74
CA LEU A 69 -9.92 11.55 -32.08
C LEU A 69 -10.22 10.42 -33.09
N ASP A 70 -10.79 10.76 -34.24
CA ASP A 70 -11.11 9.79 -35.30
C ASP A 70 -9.84 9.18 -35.92
N GLU A 71 -8.80 9.99 -36.14
CA GLU A 71 -7.49 9.52 -36.59
C GLU A 71 -6.81 8.62 -35.55
N CYS A 72 -6.93 8.99 -34.26
CA CYS A 72 -6.43 8.19 -33.15
C CYS A 72 -7.14 6.83 -33.06
N LEU A 73 -8.46 6.81 -33.23
CA LEU A 73 -9.24 5.58 -33.21
C LEU A 73 -9.05 4.73 -34.48
N SER A 74 -8.65 5.32 -35.60
CA SER A 74 -8.44 4.61 -36.87
C SER A 74 -7.06 3.94 -36.96
N SER A 75 -6.02 4.57 -36.40
CA SER A 75 -4.66 4.02 -36.37
C SER A 75 -4.44 3.08 -35.18
N MET A 76 -3.96 1.86 -35.41
CA MET A 76 -3.69 0.91 -34.32
C MET A 76 -2.66 1.46 -33.32
N GLN A 77 -1.64 2.16 -33.82
CA GLN A 77 -0.59 2.74 -32.99
C GLN A 77 -1.12 3.87 -32.12
N LEU A 78 -1.87 4.81 -32.70
CA LEU A 78 -2.46 5.93 -31.95
C LEU A 78 -3.58 5.45 -31.01
N ARG A 79 -4.36 4.44 -31.41
CA ARG A 79 -5.38 3.80 -30.58
C ARG A 79 -4.77 3.17 -29.34
N SER A 80 -3.68 2.43 -29.51
CA SER A 80 -2.93 1.85 -28.39
C SER A 80 -2.35 2.93 -27.48
N ALA A 81 -1.81 4.00 -28.04
CA ALA A 81 -1.29 5.13 -27.27
C ALA A 81 -2.41 5.83 -26.47
N LEU A 82 -3.57 6.07 -27.09
CA LEU A 82 -4.74 6.65 -26.45
C LEU A 82 -5.28 5.77 -25.30
N ILE A 83 -5.38 4.46 -25.52
CA ILE A 83 -5.77 3.49 -24.47
C ILE A 83 -4.76 3.53 -23.32
N SER A 84 -3.48 3.65 -23.62
CA SER A 84 -2.41 3.70 -22.61
C SER A 84 -2.49 4.98 -21.77
N VAL A 85 -2.80 6.12 -22.40
CA VAL A 85 -3.08 7.38 -21.70
C VAL A 85 -4.29 7.21 -20.78
N LEU A 86 -5.42 6.69 -21.27
CA LEU A 86 -6.63 6.49 -20.45
C LEU A 86 -6.40 5.54 -19.26
N LEU A 87 -5.61 4.48 -19.45
CA LEU A 87 -5.23 3.57 -18.37
C LEU A 87 -4.30 4.24 -17.36
N ASN A 88 -3.37 5.09 -17.81
CA ASN A 88 -2.50 5.85 -16.92
C ASN A 88 -3.29 6.89 -16.15
N GLU A 89 -4.21 7.61 -16.79
CA GLU A 89 -5.13 8.53 -16.11
C GLU A 89 -6.01 7.80 -15.08
N LEU A 90 -6.46 6.57 -15.37
CA LEU A 90 -7.19 5.76 -14.40
C LEU A 90 -6.33 5.38 -13.19
N LYS A 91 -5.09 4.97 -13.44
CA LYS A 91 -4.14 4.66 -12.36
C LYS A 91 -3.86 5.91 -11.52
N THR A 92 -3.62 7.05 -12.15
CA THR A 92 -3.39 8.34 -11.49
C THR A 92 -4.61 8.75 -10.67
N ALA A 93 -5.82 8.70 -11.24
CA ALA A 93 -7.06 9.02 -10.54
C ALA A 93 -7.31 8.09 -9.34
N LYS A 94 -7.09 6.78 -9.49
CA LYS A 94 -7.20 5.82 -8.37
C LYS A 94 -6.15 6.07 -7.30
N LEU A 95 -4.90 6.40 -7.67
CA LEU A 95 -3.83 6.71 -6.73
C LEU A 95 -4.07 8.03 -6.00
N LEU A 96 -4.59 9.06 -6.68
CA LEU A 96 -4.99 10.32 -6.07
C LEU A 96 -6.20 10.13 -5.14
N ALA A 97 -7.16 9.29 -5.51
CA ALA A 97 -8.29 8.95 -4.64
C ALA A 97 -7.84 8.18 -3.38
N LEU A 98 -6.89 7.26 -3.52
CA LEU A 98 -6.27 6.55 -2.41
C LEU A 98 -5.47 7.49 -1.51
N ARG A 99 -4.60 8.32 -2.10
CA ARG A 99 -3.86 9.36 -1.37
C ARG A 99 -4.81 10.30 -0.64
N LYS A 100 -5.91 10.74 -1.27
CA LYS A 100 -6.91 11.60 -0.61
C LYS A 100 -7.65 10.86 0.52
N ALA A 101 -7.88 9.56 0.39
CA ALA A 101 -8.44 8.74 1.47
C ALA A 101 -7.44 8.52 2.61
N GLU A 102 -6.14 8.40 2.31
CA GLU A 102 -5.04 8.35 3.27
C GLU A 102 -4.82 9.71 3.92
N GLU A 103 -4.82 10.81 3.18
CA GLU A 103 -4.77 12.19 3.66
C GLU A 103 -6.03 12.55 4.45
N ASN A 104 -7.20 11.97 4.17
CA ASN A 104 -8.37 12.14 5.04
C ASN A 104 -8.27 11.30 6.31
N LYS A 105 -7.57 10.14 6.28
CA LYS A 105 -7.18 9.42 7.50
C LYS A 105 -6.09 10.18 8.26
N GLU A 106 -5.18 10.85 7.55
CA GLU A 106 -4.04 11.58 8.11
C GLU A 106 -4.40 13.02 8.56
N ALA A 107 -5.40 13.66 7.95
CA ALA A 107 -5.96 14.94 8.36
C ALA A 107 -6.99 14.76 9.50
N GLN A 108 -7.50 13.54 9.68
CA GLN A 108 -8.07 13.09 10.97
C GLN A 108 -6.98 12.70 11.98
N THR A 109 -5.71 12.58 11.56
CA THR A 109 -4.54 12.54 12.44
C THR A 109 -3.74 13.86 12.40
N ILE A 110 -4.37 14.96 12.79
CA ILE A 110 -3.75 15.80 13.84
C ILE A 110 -3.24 14.80 14.88
N PRO A 111 -2.00 14.83 15.40
CA PRO A 111 -1.45 13.76 16.25
C PRO A 111 -2.40 13.47 17.41
N ASN A 112 -3.30 12.55 17.18
CA ASN A 112 -4.38 12.21 18.06
C ASN A 112 -3.81 10.99 18.71
N TRP A 113 -3.58 11.09 20.02
CA TRP A 113 -3.70 9.93 20.87
C TRP A 113 -4.83 9.09 20.29
N THR A 114 -4.54 7.88 19.80
CA THR A 114 -5.58 6.93 19.41
C THR A 114 -6.60 7.02 20.52
N SER A 115 -7.84 7.43 20.21
CA SER A 115 -8.84 7.57 21.26
C SER A 115 -8.87 6.22 21.97
N VAL A 116 -8.77 6.23 23.30
CA VAL A 116 -8.72 5.00 24.10
C VAL A 116 -9.84 4.03 23.65
N ALA A 117 -10.99 4.58 23.23
CA ALA A 117 -12.09 3.83 22.64
C ALA A 117 -11.74 3.04 21.35
N GLU A 118 -10.91 3.57 20.45
CA GLU A 118 -10.48 2.87 19.24
C GLU A 118 -9.52 1.71 19.53
N GLU A 119 -8.59 1.90 20.46
CA GLU A 119 -7.69 0.81 20.90
C GLU A 119 -8.48 -0.28 21.63
N LEU A 120 -9.41 0.09 22.51
CA LEU A 120 -10.29 -0.86 23.18
C LEU A 120 -11.18 -1.61 22.18
N ASN A 121 -11.71 -0.94 21.14
CA ASN A 121 -12.48 -1.60 20.09
C ASN A 121 -11.62 -2.59 19.27
N LYS A 122 -10.38 -2.22 18.94
CA LYS A 122 -9.44 -3.13 18.25
C LYS A 122 -9.15 -4.36 19.11
N LEU A 123 -8.92 -4.16 20.42
CA LEU A 123 -8.69 -5.24 21.37
C LEU A 123 -9.92 -6.16 21.51
N CYS A 124 -11.12 -5.60 21.60
CA CYS A 124 -12.35 -6.41 21.62
C CYS A 124 -12.47 -7.26 20.35
N THR A 125 -12.20 -6.67 19.19
CA THR A 125 -12.27 -7.39 17.91
C THR A 125 -11.24 -8.50 17.83
N SER A 126 -9.99 -8.28 18.28
CA SER A 126 -8.93 -9.30 18.26
C SER A 126 -9.20 -10.46 19.22
N VAL A 127 -9.91 -10.18 20.32
CA VAL A 127 -10.30 -11.16 21.33
C VAL A 127 -11.64 -11.86 20.99
N GLY A 128 -12.27 -11.51 19.85
CA GLY A 128 -13.50 -12.15 19.36
C GLY A 128 -14.79 -11.58 19.97
N ILE A 129 -14.74 -10.40 20.58
CA ILE A 129 -15.90 -9.67 21.11
C ILE A 129 -16.43 -8.77 19.98
N SER A 130 -17.56 -9.16 19.38
CA SER A 130 -18.14 -8.49 18.22
C SER A 130 -18.80 -7.15 18.52
N GLN A 131 -19.20 -6.89 19.78
CA GLN A 131 -19.76 -5.60 20.18
C GLN A 131 -19.68 -5.40 21.70
N LEU A 132 -19.19 -4.25 22.14
CA LEU A 132 -19.26 -3.81 23.53
C LEU A 132 -20.71 -3.38 23.84
N PRO A 133 -21.25 -3.71 25.03
CA PRO A 133 -22.52 -3.14 25.48
C PRO A 133 -22.44 -1.61 25.54
N ASP A 134 -23.57 -0.92 25.32
CA ASP A 134 -23.60 0.54 25.44
C ASP A 134 -23.36 0.95 26.91
N ASN A 135 -22.46 1.91 27.13
CA ASN A 135 -22.15 2.52 28.43
C ASN A 135 -21.48 1.58 29.46
N ILE A 136 -20.49 0.78 29.06
CA ILE A 136 -19.71 -0.02 30.02
C ILE A 136 -18.65 0.80 30.74
N ASN A 137 -18.42 0.49 32.01
CA ASN A 137 -17.30 1.04 32.77
C ASN A 137 -16.03 0.16 32.64
N MET A 138 -14.91 0.64 33.17
CA MET A 138 -13.61 -0.05 33.06
C MET A 138 -13.56 -1.40 33.80
N GLU A 139 -14.28 -1.53 34.92
CA GLU A 139 -14.37 -2.80 35.66
C GLU A 139 -15.12 -3.85 34.84
N GLN A 140 -16.28 -3.49 34.29
CA GLN A 140 -17.09 -4.34 33.40
C GLN A 140 -16.35 -4.69 32.11
N PHE A 141 -15.53 -3.78 31.59
CA PHE A 141 -14.65 -4.05 30.45
C PHE A 141 -13.63 -5.14 30.79
N SER A 142 -13.00 -5.03 31.96
CA SER A 142 -11.98 -5.98 32.42
C SER A 142 -12.60 -7.36 32.66
N ASP A 143 -13.77 -7.42 33.29
CA ASP A 143 -14.53 -8.64 33.54
C ASP A 143 -14.95 -9.35 32.24
N LEU A 144 -15.20 -8.59 31.17
CA LEU A 144 -15.54 -9.13 29.86
C LEU A 144 -14.31 -9.70 29.13
N ILE A 145 -13.17 -9.01 29.21
CA ILE A 145 -12.02 -9.28 28.34
C ILE A 145 -11.03 -10.28 28.93
N LEU A 146 -10.81 -10.25 30.25
CA LEU A 146 -9.88 -11.14 30.93
C LEU A 146 -10.19 -12.62 30.69
N PRO A 147 -11.44 -13.11 30.84
CA PRO A 147 -11.75 -14.52 30.60
C PRO A 147 -11.49 -14.94 29.16
N LYS A 148 -11.71 -14.04 28.20
CA LYS A 148 -11.47 -14.31 26.78
C LYS A 148 -9.99 -14.37 26.45
N ILE A 149 -9.18 -13.49 27.06
CA ILE A 149 -7.71 -13.57 26.94
C ILE A 149 -7.20 -14.88 27.56
N GLU A 150 -7.71 -15.28 28.73
CA GLU A 150 -7.34 -16.55 29.36
C GLU A 150 -7.74 -17.78 28.53
N GLU A 151 -8.90 -17.74 27.86
CA GLU A 151 -9.34 -18.77 26.91
C GLU A 151 -8.36 -18.86 25.74
N LEU A 152 -8.03 -17.74 25.10
CA LEU A 152 -7.09 -17.68 23.98
C LEU A 152 -5.69 -18.18 24.36
N VAL A 153 -5.19 -17.79 25.54
CA VAL A 153 -3.87 -18.21 26.02
C VAL A 153 -3.78 -19.71 26.24
N LYS A 154 -4.88 -20.37 26.64
CA LYS A 154 -4.92 -21.85 26.79
C LYS A 154 -4.80 -22.57 25.46
N ASP A 155 -5.29 -21.96 24.38
CA ASP A 155 -5.26 -22.53 23.03
C ASP A 155 -3.91 -22.29 22.32
N ILE A 156 -3.03 -21.44 22.86
CA ILE A 156 -1.68 -21.24 22.34
C ILE A 156 -0.82 -22.46 22.69
N PRO A 157 -0.25 -23.18 21.70
CA PRO A 157 0.61 -24.33 21.96
C PRO A 157 1.86 -23.92 22.75
N ASN A 158 1.93 -24.27 24.02
CA ASN A 158 3.07 -23.98 24.92
C ASN A 158 4.33 -24.85 24.63
N GLU A 159 4.39 -25.47 23.45
CA GLU A 159 5.51 -26.34 23.07
C GLU A 159 6.71 -25.54 22.56
N SER A 160 6.50 -24.34 22.02
CA SER A 160 7.54 -23.44 21.50
C SER A 160 8.07 -22.41 22.50
N ALA A 161 7.42 -22.24 23.67
CA ALA A 161 7.83 -21.24 24.64
C ALA A 161 9.23 -21.58 25.20
N LEU A 162 10.17 -20.63 25.04
CA LEU A 162 11.54 -20.74 25.56
C LEU A 162 11.56 -20.78 27.10
N PHE A 163 10.56 -20.18 27.74
CA PHE A 163 10.43 -20.09 29.19
C PHE A 163 9.09 -20.66 29.67
N LYS A 164 9.15 -21.66 30.55
CA LYS A 164 7.96 -22.40 31.06
C LYS A 164 7.59 -22.07 32.51
N GLY A 165 8.27 -21.11 33.13
CA GLY A 165 8.04 -20.70 34.51
C GLY A 165 7.04 -19.55 34.64
N THR A 166 6.72 -19.19 35.88
CA THR A 166 6.01 -17.95 36.20
C THR A 166 7.00 -16.94 36.76
N LEU A 167 6.93 -15.69 36.32
CA LEU A 167 7.76 -14.61 36.86
C LEU A 167 6.97 -13.80 37.88
N THR A 168 7.64 -13.36 38.96
CA THR A 168 7.08 -12.35 39.87
C THR A 168 7.06 -10.98 39.19
N LYS A 169 6.34 -10.02 39.77
CA LYS A 169 6.29 -8.64 39.25
C LYS A 169 7.68 -8.01 39.15
N GLU A 170 8.53 -8.22 40.16
CA GLU A 170 9.90 -7.71 40.19
C GLU A 170 10.76 -8.34 39.09
N GLN A 171 10.55 -9.63 38.81
CA GLN A 171 11.24 -10.34 37.75
C GLN A 171 10.78 -9.87 36.36
N TRP A 172 9.48 -9.65 36.15
CA TRP A 172 8.95 -9.04 34.92
C TRP A 172 9.56 -7.67 34.64
N ASN A 173 9.59 -6.80 35.64
CA ASN A 173 10.23 -5.49 35.52
C ASN A 173 11.72 -5.60 35.15
N ALA A 174 12.43 -6.58 35.73
CA ALA A 174 13.83 -6.83 35.39
C ALA A 174 14.01 -7.31 33.95
N VAL A 175 13.11 -8.17 33.46
CA VAL A 175 13.12 -8.65 32.07
C VAL A 175 12.81 -7.52 31.09
N GLU A 176 11.83 -6.68 31.38
CA GLU A 176 11.51 -5.49 30.55
C GLU A 176 12.69 -4.54 30.46
N CYS A 177 13.31 -4.19 31.59
CA CYS A 177 14.50 -3.34 31.63
C CYS A 177 15.67 -3.93 30.83
N LEU A 178 15.86 -5.26 30.92
CA LEU A 178 16.88 -5.94 30.13
C LEU A 178 16.54 -5.90 28.62
N ASN A 179 15.29 -6.16 28.25
CA ASN A 179 14.82 -6.12 26.88
C ASN A 179 15.01 -4.74 26.26
N ASP A 180 14.67 -3.67 26.98
CA ASP A 180 14.85 -2.28 26.51
C ASP A 180 16.32 -1.95 26.26
N ARG A 181 17.20 -2.36 27.18
CA ARG A 181 18.64 -2.18 27.03
C ARG A 181 19.16 -2.94 25.81
N LEU A 182 18.74 -4.20 25.63
CA LEU A 182 19.12 -5.03 24.49
C LEU A 182 18.59 -4.45 23.17
N ARG A 183 17.33 -4.03 23.11
CA ARG A 183 16.74 -3.37 21.93
C ARG A 183 17.56 -2.16 21.50
N THR A 184 17.93 -1.31 22.46
CA THR A 184 18.76 -0.13 22.22
C THR A 184 20.12 -0.52 21.63
N GLU A 185 20.79 -1.48 22.28
CA GLU A 185 22.08 -2.02 21.88
C GLU A 185 22.06 -2.69 20.49
N TYR A 186 21.02 -3.46 20.17
CA TYR A 186 20.87 -4.11 18.87
C TYR A 186 20.51 -3.12 17.76
N LYS A 187 19.65 -2.13 18.06
CA LYS A 187 19.34 -1.04 17.13
C LYS A 187 20.60 -0.27 16.74
N LEU A 188 21.41 0.13 17.71
CA LEU A 188 22.69 0.81 17.46
C LEU A 188 23.64 -0.03 16.60
N ARG A 189 23.72 -1.35 16.86
CA ARG A 189 24.52 -2.26 16.03
C ARG A 189 23.98 -2.35 14.59
N ALA A 190 22.66 -2.45 14.42
CA ALA A 190 22.04 -2.48 13.10
C ALA A 190 22.29 -1.18 12.32
N GLU A 191 22.10 -0.02 12.96
CA GLU A 191 22.41 1.29 12.37
C GLU A 191 23.88 1.40 11.94
N MET A 192 24.80 0.95 12.79
CA MET A 192 26.22 0.92 12.47
C MET A 192 26.52 0.01 11.27
N LEU A 193 25.93 -1.19 11.21
CA LEU A 193 26.12 -2.12 10.09
C LEU A 193 25.59 -1.55 8.78
N LEU A 194 24.40 -0.94 8.81
CA LEU A 194 23.83 -0.26 7.65
C LEU A 194 24.70 0.91 7.20
N LYS A 195 25.23 1.70 8.14
CA LYS A 195 26.15 2.78 7.83
C LYS A 195 27.46 2.27 7.23
N ARG A 196 28.00 1.16 7.75
CA ARG A 196 29.20 0.52 7.20
C ARG A 196 28.95 0.06 5.77
N LEU A 197 27.81 -0.58 5.50
CA LEU A 197 27.41 -0.95 4.15
C LEU A 197 27.37 0.27 3.22
N ASP A 198 26.75 1.37 3.66
CA ASP A 198 26.69 2.63 2.89
C ASP A 198 28.09 3.17 2.56
N VAL A 199 29.00 3.17 3.53
CA VAL A 199 30.37 3.66 3.35
C VAL A 199 31.18 2.74 2.44
N THR A 200 31.00 1.41 2.55
CA THR A 200 31.67 0.44 1.68
C THR A 200 31.24 0.61 0.23
N VAL A 201 29.94 0.72 -0.05
CA VAL A 201 29.46 0.98 -1.41
C VAL A 201 30.01 2.30 -1.95
N LYS A 202 29.96 3.37 -1.13
CA LYS A 202 30.54 4.68 -1.52
C LYS A 202 32.03 4.61 -1.80
N SER A 203 32.81 3.81 -1.07
CA SER A 203 34.26 3.70 -1.32
C SER A 203 34.59 3.08 -2.68
N PHE A 204 33.72 2.22 -3.23
CA PHE A 204 33.92 1.70 -4.59
C PHE A 204 33.69 2.76 -5.67
N LEU A 205 32.79 3.72 -5.42
CA LEU A 205 32.46 4.79 -6.37
C LEU A 205 33.55 5.86 -6.49
N TRP A 206 34.53 5.86 -5.56
CA TRP A 206 35.68 6.76 -5.63
C TRP A 206 36.72 6.32 -6.68
N ASN A 207 36.58 5.10 -7.22
CA ASN A 207 37.41 4.62 -8.32
C ASN A 207 36.86 5.13 -9.66
N GLU A 208 37.69 5.81 -10.45
CA GLU A 208 37.31 6.38 -11.76
C GLU A 208 36.66 5.35 -12.70
N ARG A 209 37.11 4.09 -12.68
CA ARG A 209 36.56 3.01 -13.53
C ARG A 209 35.14 2.59 -13.13
N VAL A 210 34.78 2.77 -11.87
CA VAL A 210 33.48 2.36 -11.31
C VAL A 210 32.50 3.53 -11.30
N LYS A 211 33.01 4.76 -11.26
CA LYS A 211 32.23 6.00 -11.28
C LYS A 211 31.32 6.13 -12.51
N GLU A 212 31.78 5.65 -13.67
CA GLU A 212 30.97 5.60 -14.90
C GLU A 212 29.74 4.68 -14.77
N LYS A 213 29.74 3.75 -13.80
CA LYS A 213 28.66 2.80 -13.51
C LYS A 213 27.90 3.13 -12.23
N GLU A 214 28.11 4.32 -11.65
CA GLU A 214 27.48 4.72 -10.39
C GLU A 214 25.96 4.61 -10.45
N ASP A 215 25.36 5.06 -11.54
CA ASP A 215 23.89 5.03 -11.71
C ASP A 215 23.36 3.60 -11.73
N GLU A 216 24.00 2.67 -12.45
CA GLU A 216 23.64 1.25 -12.48
C GLU A 216 23.75 0.62 -11.08
N ILE A 217 24.83 0.92 -10.35
CA ILE A 217 25.05 0.41 -8.99
C ILE A 217 23.99 0.96 -8.03
N MET A 218 23.68 2.26 -8.12
CA MET A 218 22.70 2.91 -7.26
C MET A 218 21.27 2.44 -7.53
N GLN A 219 20.93 2.13 -8.78
CA GLN A 219 19.64 1.54 -9.15
C GLN A 219 19.41 0.19 -8.46
N ILE A 220 20.46 -0.61 -8.27
CA ILE A 220 20.36 -1.91 -7.57
C ILE A 220 20.47 -1.71 -6.05
N TYR A 221 21.39 -0.86 -5.60
CA TYR A 221 21.70 -0.70 -4.18
C TYR A 221 20.59 -0.01 -3.39
N LYS A 222 20.03 1.10 -3.90
CA LYS A 222 19.04 1.90 -3.14
C LYS A 222 17.79 1.10 -2.73
N PRO A 223 17.15 0.30 -3.61
CA PRO A 223 16.00 -0.52 -3.23
C PRO A 223 16.34 -1.52 -2.12
N LEU A 224 17.48 -2.22 -2.24
CA LEU A 224 17.93 -3.18 -1.24
C LEU A 224 18.19 -2.47 0.10
N ARG A 225 18.90 -1.34 0.06
CA ARG A 225 19.23 -0.55 1.25
C ARG A 225 18.01 0.00 1.97
N ASN A 226 16.98 0.43 1.23
CA ASN A 226 15.74 0.95 1.79
C ASN A 226 14.86 -0.14 2.41
N SER A 227 15.00 -1.39 1.96
CA SER A 227 14.28 -2.53 2.55
C SER A 227 14.86 -2.97 3.90
N LEU A 228 16.10 -2.58 4.22
CA LEU A 228 16.76 -2.93 5.48
C LEU A 228 16.37 -1.94 6.59
N ASN A 229 15.79 -2.45 7.67
CA ASN A 229 15.40 -1.67 8.85
C ASN A 229 16.41 -1.89 10.00
N SER A 230 16.69 -0.85 10.78
CA SER A 230 17.47 -0.93 12.02
C SER A 230 16.61 -1.08 13.27
N ASP A 231 15.29 -0.92 13.13
CA ASP A 231 14.36 -1.04 14.23
C ASP A 231 14.20 -2.50 14.65
N ILE A 232 14.40 -2.74 15.94
CA ILE A 232 14.26 -4.06 16.54
C ILE A 232 12.84 -4.14 17.05
N GLN A 233 12.01 -5.02 16.49
CA GLN A 233 10.60 -5.17 16.88
C GLN A 233 10.40 -6.15 18.04
N VAL A 234 11.45 -6.85 18.47
CA VAL A 234 11.32 -7.93 19.46
C VAL A 234 10.79 -7.43 20.81
N THR A 235 9.70 -8.01 21.29
CA THR A 235 9.09 -7.66 22.57
C THR A 235 9.23 -8.79 23.58
N VAL A 236 9.02 -8.48 24.87
CA VAL A 236 9.03 -9.50 25.93
C VAL A 236 7.99 -10.59 25.68
N ALA A 237 6.84 -10.25 25.06
CA ALA A 237 5.81 -11.22 24.71
C ALA A 237 6.33 -12.31 23.75
N GLU A 238 7.18 -11.95 22.79
CA GLU A 238 7.79 -12.90 21.83
C GLU A 238 8.86 -13.81 22.46
N ILE A 239 9.35 -13.48 23.65
CA ILE A 239 10.33 -14.28 24.39
C ILE A 239 9.61 -15.31 25.29
N CYS A 240 8.42 -14.95 25.76
CA CYS A 240 7.68 -15.71 26.77
C CYS A 240 6.53 -16.56 26.23
N LEU A 241 6.10 -16.35 24.98
CA LEU A 241 5.05 -17.12 24.27
C LEU A 241 5.67 -17.90 23.11
#